data_AF-A0A932DJ05-F1
#
_entry.id   AF-A0A932DJ05-F1
#
_cell.length_a   1.000
_cell.length_b   1.000
_cell.length_c   1.000
_cell.angle_alpha   90.00
_cell.angle_beta   90.00
_cell.angle_gamma   90.00
#
_symmetry.space_group_name_H-M   'P 1'
#
loop_
_entity.id
_entity.type
_entity.pdbx_description
1 polymer ?
#
loop_
_entity_poly.entity_id
_entity_poly.type
_entity_poly.pdbx_seq_one_letter_code
_entity_poly.pdbx_strand_id
1 'polypeptide(L)' 'MTEPLLTLEDLTHLADLLDLSLSTEQLKQLLPEVQRLRQHAARLRDLPLDPEEPALRFASP' A
#
# COMPACT_ATOMS: atom_id res chain seq x y z
N MET A 1 10.72 -10.25 8.82
CA MET A 1 11.61 -9.59 7.84
C MET A 1 11.07 -8.20 7.61
N THR A 2 11.87 -7.15 7.77
CA THR A 2 11.41 -5.78 7.54
C THR A 2 11.20 -5.58 6.04
N GLU A 3 9.98 -5.26 5.60
CA GLU A 3 9.76 -4.93 4.19
C GLU A 3 10.63 -3.71 3.81
N PRO A 4 11.26 -3.71 2.62
CA PRO A 4 12.05 -2.58 2.17
C PRO A 4 11.16 -1.34 2.05
N LEU A 5 11.70 -0.20 2.51
CA LEU A 5 11.02 1.09 2.43
C LEU A 5 10.81 1.45 0.96
N LEU A 6 9.56 1.76 0.59
CA LEU A 6 9.24 2.25 -0.75
C LEU A 6 9.97 3.57 -1.00
N THR A 7 10.70 3.68 -2.10
CA THR A 7 11.40 4.90 -2.51
C THR A 7 10.55 5.73 -3.48
N LEU A 8 10.98 6.97 -3.76
CA LEU A 8 10.34 7.80 -4.79
C LEU A 8 10.49 7.19 -6.18
N GLU A 9 11.60 6.52 -6.46
CA GLU A 9 11.87 5.84 -7.73
C GLU A 9 10.89 4.67 -7.93
N ASP A 10 10.72 3.85 -6.90
CA ASP A 10 9.73 2.76 -6.91
C ASP A 10 8.31 3.30 -7.16
N LEU A 11 7.95 4.40 -6.50
CA LEU A 11 6.63 5.01 -6.66
C LEU A 11 6.43 5.62 -8.04
N THR A 12 7.49 6.18 -8.64
CA THR A 12 7.47 6.69 -10.02
C THR A 12 7.24 5.55 -11.00
N HIS A 13 8.00 4.46 -10.86
CA HIS A 13 7.85 3.27 -11.71
C HIS A 13 6.44 2.65 -11.57
N LEU A 14 5.86 2.64 -10.37
CA LEU A 14 4.48 2.18 -10.16
C LEU A 14 3.44 3.09 -10.83
N ALA A 15 3.64 4.41 -10.80
CA ALA A 15 2.76 5.34 -11.49
C ALA A 15 2.81 5.12 -13.00
N ASP A 16 4.00 4.92 -13.55
CA ASP A 16 4.21 4.63 -14.97
C ASP A 16 3.55 3.30 -15.38
N LEU A 17 3.70 2.24 -14.58
CA LEU A 17 3.06 0.94 -14.84
C LEU A 17 1.53 0.99 -14.86
N LEU A 18 0.94 1.97 -14.16
CA LEU A 18 -0.50 2.16 -14.06
C LEU A 18 -1.02 3.27 -15.00
N ASP A 19 -0.18 3.78 -15.90
CA ASP A 19 -0.47 4.91 -16.78
C ASP A 19 -1.01 6.15 -16.03
N LEU A 20 -0.54 6.36 -14.80
CA LEU A 20 -0.93 7.51 -13.97
C LEU A 20 -0.05 8.72 -14.29
N SER A 21 -0.65 9.76 -14.84
CA SER A 21 0.03 11.04 -15.09
C SER A 21 0.17 11.87 -13.80
N LEU A 22 1.11 11.48 -12.94
CA LEU A 22 1.44 12.20 -11.70
C LEU A 22 2.75 12.97 -11.86
N SER A 23 2.74 14.24 -11.46
CA SER A 23 3.96 15.04 -11.37
C SER A 23 4.86 14.53 -10.23
N THR A 24 6.17 14.79 -10.34
CA THR A 24 7.14 14.45 -9.29
C THR A 24 6.77 15.05 -7.93
N GLU A 25 6.20 16.25 -7.89
CA GLU A 25 5.76 16.88 -6.64
C GLU A 25 4.56 16.16 -6.01
N GLN A 26 3.60 15.70 -6.83
CA GLN A 26 2.51 14.84 -6.34
C GLN A 26 3.03 13.51 -5.81
N LEU A 27 4.00 12.89 -6.49
CA LEU A 27 4.63 11.64 -6.04
C LEU A 27 5.35 11.82 -4.69
N LYS A 28 6.09 12.92 -4.51
CA LYS A 28 6.73 13.25 -3.22
C LYS A 28 5.71 13.42 -2.09
N GLN A 29 4.57 14.04 -2.38
CA GLN A 29 3.48 14.18 -1.40
C GLN A 29 2.81 12.84 -1.07
N LEU A 30 2.67 11.94 -2.05
CA LEU A 30 2.04 10.63 -1.87
C LEU A 30 2.95 9.61 -1.17
N LEU A 31 4.27 9.70 -1.37
CA LEU A 31 5.24 8.75 -0.85
C LEU A 31 5.05 8.41 0.65
N PRO A 32 4.96 9.37 1.59
CA PRO A 32 4.77 9.04 3.00
C PRO A 32 3.43 8.32 3.27
N GLU A 33 2.36 8.65 2.54
CA GLU A 33 1.06 8.02 2.72
C GLU A 33 1.05 6.57 2.20
N VAL A 34 1.69 6.33 1.05
CA VAL A 34 1.83 4.97 0.50
C VAL A 34 2.71 4.11 1.42
N GLN A 35 3.78 4.68 2.00
CA GLN A 35 4.61 3.98 2.99
C GLN A 35 3.80 3.58 4.24
N ARG A 36 2.96 4.48 4.78
CA ARG A 36 2.06 4.15 5.91
C ARG A 36 1.08 3.06 5.54
N LEU A 37 0.43 3.15 4.37
CA LEU A 37 -0.51 2.13 3.89
C LEU A 37 0.15 0.75 3.80
N ARG A 38 1.38 0.67 3.27
CA ARG A 38 2.15 -0.59 3.23
C ARG A 38 2.41 -1.14 4.63
N GLN A 39 2.80 -0.30 5.59
CA GLN A 39 2.99 -0.73 6.97
C GLN A 39 1.70 -1.29 7.60
N HIS A 40 0.56 -0.64 7.35
CA HIS A 40 -0.74 -1.14 7.79
C HIS A 40 -1.10 -2.48 7.12
N ALA A 41 -0.89 -2.61 5.81
CA ALA A 41 -1.13 -3.85 5.09
C ALA A 41 -0.22 -5.00 5.55
N ALA A 42 1.03 -4.72 5.92
CA ALA A 42 1.92 -5.70 6.55
C ALA A 42 1.33 -6.22 7.87
N ARG A 43 0.88 -5.33 8.75
CA ARG A 43 0.24 -5.72 10.02
C ARG A 43 -1.02 -6.56 9.83
N LEU A 44 -1.80 -6.28 8.79
CA LEU A 44 -2.99 -7.06 8.46
C LEU A 44 -2.64 -8.47 7.97
N ARG A 45 -1.57 -8.63 7.20
CA ARG A 45 -1.08 -9.95 6.74
C ARG A 45 -0.58 -10.82 7.90
N ASP A 46 -0.06 -10.20 8.95
CA ASP A 46 0.42 -10.91 10.14
C ASP A 46 -0.71 -11.33 11.10
N LEU A 47 -1.97 -10.96 10.81
CA LEU A 47 -3.09 -11.40 11.61
C LEU A 47 -3.31 -12.91 11.41
N PRO A 48 -3.54 -13.68 12.49
CA PRO A 48 -3.93 -15.08 12.40
C PRO A 48 -5.37 -15.16 11.89
N LEU A 49 -5.53 -15.09 10.57
CA LEU A 49 -6.81 -15.28 9.90
C LEU A 49 -6.99 -16.77 9.62
N ASP A 50 -8.16 -17.30 9.98
CA ASP A 50 -8.55 -18.66 9.62
C ASP A 50 -8.79 -18.70 8.09
N PRO A 51 -8.03 -19.52 7.32
CA PRO A 51 -8.18 -19.59 5.88
C PRO A 51 -9.56 -20.11 5.42
N GLU A 52 -10.35 -20.72 6.31
CA GLU A 52 -11.70 -21.22 6.01
C GLU A 52 -12.83 -20.21 6.24
N GLU A 53 -12.58 -19.07 6.89
CA GLU A 53 -13.57 -18.00 7.03
C GLU A 53 -13.39 -16.94 5.92
N PRO A 54 -14.33 -16.81 4.95
CA PRO A 54 -14.22 -15.76 3.95
C PRO A 54 -14.44 -14.39 4.60
N ALA A 55 -13.42 -13.55 4.50
CA ALA A 55 -13.39 -12.09 4.63
C ALA A 55 -14.50 -11.46 5.48
N LEU A 56 -14.10 -10.93 6.65
CA LEU A 56 -14.85 -9.94 7.44
C LEU A 56 -15.66 -9.01 6.52
N ARG A 57 -16.97 -9.27 6.42
CA ARG A 57 -17.91 -8.33 5.81
C ARG A 57 -17.96 -7.12 6.74
N PHE A 58 -17.29 -6.04 6.37
CA PHE A 58 -17.60 -4.74 6.96
C PHE A 58 -19.05 -4.43 6.63
N ALA A 59 -19.95 -4.70 7.57
CA ALA A 59 -21.33 -4.27 7.45
C ALA A 59 -21.30 -2.74 7.36
N SER A 60 -21.62 -2.19 6.19
CA SER A 60 -21.92 -0.77 6.08
C SER A 60 -23.19 -0.46 6.87
N PRO A 61 -23.27 0.72 7.52
CA PRO A 61 -24.48 1.18 8.21
C PRO A 61 -25.65 1.43 7.25
#